data_AF-A0A6J5J7D5-F1
#
_entry.id   AF-A0A6J5J7D5-F1
#
_cell.length_a   1.000
_cell.length_b   1.000
_cell.length_c   1.000
_cell.angle_alpha   90.00
_cell.angle_beta   90.00
_cell.angle_gamma   90.00
#
_symmetry.space_group_name_H-M   'P 1'
#
loop_
_entity.id
_entity.type
_entity.pdbx_description
1 polymer ?
#
loop_
_entity_poly.entity_id
_entity_poly.type
_entity_poly.pdbx_seq_one_letter_code
_entity_poly.pdbx_strand_id
1 'polypeptide(L)'
;MNFLRRINRLFLFTVVIPTGISLVYFGMIASDEYTSVSSFLIRSPATSNSPTLGGLLKGVGGFSRSADDSYTVQNYILSRDAMMLLNKEQNIKSAFQHGPIDLFNRFAGFSWSDSLEEFYRYYTEKIVDVQVDATASIVTLNTHAFDPKLAWNINKRLLDLSEQVVNQMNERARLDLISSAQRDVDIAKENDRVAALALAKYRNSAGVIDPERQSSIPLQQVGKLQDQLITTRVQIAEMERLSPANPGLPNLRERAILLQKAIDQVSQHVASESGNSLASKAAEFQRLTLEKEFADKILASAISSLEQARTEAERKQLYLERIAAPSLPDYAMSPRRGRNILATFLLGLVFWGVLTIVIGGVKEHYDR
;
A
#
# COMPACT_ATOMS: atom_id res chain seq x y z
N MET A 1 80.97 -4.35 11.39
CA MET A 1 80.57 -4.14 9.97
C MET A 1 79.42 -5.04 9.48
N ASN A 2 78.54 -5.55 10.36
CA ASN A 2 77.46 -6.51 9.99
C ASN A 2 76.03 -5.94 10.14
N PHE A 3 75.87 -4.68 10.54
CA PHE A 3 74.56 -4.03 10.70
C PHE A 3 73.93 -3.67 9.34
N LEU A 4 74.73 -3.12 8.41
CA LEU A 4 74.24 -2.74 7.06
C LEU A 4 73.84 -3.94 6.19
N ARG A 5 74.42 -5.14 6.37
CA ARG A 5 74.05 -6.33 5.59
C ARG A 5 72.71 -6.95 6.01
N ARG A 6 72.30 -6.81 7.28
CA ARG A 6 70.99 -7.30 7.76
C ARG A 6 69.86 -6.33 7.41
N ILE A 7 70.14 -5.03 7.43
CA ILE A 7 69.21 -3.97 7.03
C ILE A 7 68.80 -4.10 5.56
N ASN A 8 69.75 -4.42 4.66
CA ASN A 8 69.43 -4.62 3.24
C ASN A 8 68.51 -5.81 2.98
N ARG A 9 68.62 -6.91 3.74
CA ARG A 9 67.74 -8.08 3.54
C ARG A 9 66.33 -7.81 4.05
N LEU A 10 66.19 -7.20 5.23
CA LEU A 10 64.88 -6.81 5.77
C LEU A 10 64.18 -5.83 4.81
N PHE A 11 64.87 -4.79 4.36
CA PHE A 11 64.32 -3.82 3.40
C PHE A 11 63.93 -4.46 2.06
N LEU A 12 64.75 -5.38 1.55
CA LEU A 12 64.44 -6.12 0.33
C LEU A 12 63.15 -6.94 0.47
N PHE A 13 62.97 -7.66 1.58
CA PHE A 13 61.81 -8.51 1.80
C PHE A 13 60.53 -7.74 2.16
N THR A 14 60.63 -6.60 2.86
CA THR A 14 59.45 -5.86 3.33
C THR A 14 59.02 -4.74 2.39
N VAL A 15 59.94 -4.19 1.58
CA VAL A 15 59.66 -3.07 0.68
C VAL A 15 59.80 -3.51 -0.77
N VAL A 16 61.00 -3.93 -1.19
CA VAL A 16 61.29 -4.14 -2.61
C VAL A 16 60.48 -5.30 -3.21
N ILE A 17 60.39 -6.44 -2.53
CA ILE A 17 59.65 -7.61 -3.01
C ILE A 17 58.14 -7.31 -3.08
N PRO A 18 57.45 -6.82 -2.03
CA PRO A 18 56.03 -6.50 -2.10
C PRO A 18 55.70 -5.42 -3.14
N THR A 19 56.55 -4.40 -3.28
CA THR A 19 56.35 -3.36 -4.28
C THR A 19 56.56 -3.88 -5.70
N GLY A 20 57.56 -4.76 -5.91
CA GLY A 20 57.78 -5.44 -7.19
C GLY A 20 56.62 -6.36 -7.58
N ILE A 21 56.08 -7.13 -6.63
CA ILE A 21 54.88 -7.95 -6.84
C ILE A 21 53.68 -7.06 -7.20
N SER A 22 53.48 -5.96 -6.47
CA SER A 22 52.42 -4.97 -6.73
C SER A 22 52.56 -4.35 -8.13
N LEU A 23 53.78 -4.02 -8.55
CA LEU A 23 54.06 -3.48 -9.88
C LEU A 23 53.70 -4.48 -10.99
N VAL A 24 54.09 -5.75 -10.84
CA VAL A 24 53.78 -6.79 -11.83
C VAL A 24 52.28 -7.07 -11.85
N TYR A 25 51.65 -7.19 -10.69
CA TYR A 25 50.23 -7.48 -10.57
C TYR A 25 49.36 -6.35 -11.15
N PHE A 26 49.49 -5.13 -10.64
CA PHE A 26 48.69 -3.99 -11.12
C PHE A 26 49.12 -3.49 -12.50
N GLY A 27 50.36 -3.76 -12.93
CA GLY A 27 50.87 -3.39 -14.24
C GLY A 27 50.37 -4.29 -15.36
N MET A 28 50.42 -5.62 -15.16
CA MET A 28 50.20 -6.60 -16.24
C MET A 28 49.02 -7.54 -16.03
N ILE A 29 48.62 -7.83 -14.79
CA ILE A 29 47.66 -8.90 -14.48
C ILE A 29 46.28 -8.34 -14.15
N ALA A 30 46.20 -7.25 -13.41
CA ALA A 30 44.95 -6.71 -12.91
C ALA A 30 44.04 -6.26 -14.05
N SER A 31 42.82 -6.80 -14.08
CA SER A 31 41.82 -6.45 -15.09
C SER A 31 41.25 -5.06 -14.84
N ASP A 32 40.98 -4.36 -15.94
CA ASP A 32 40.32 -3.06 -15.92
C ASP A 32 38.83 -3.22 -15.60
N GLU A 33 38.39 -2.49 -14.58
CA GLU A 33 37.01 -2.48 -14.10
C GLU A 33 36.36 -1.14 -14.46
N TYR A 34 35.25 -1.24 -15.18
CA TYR A 34 34.45 -0.14 -15.68
C TYR A 34 33.19 0.02 -14.85
N THR A 35 32.87 1.25 -14.48
CA THR A 35 31.69 1.57 -13.67
C THR A 35 30.72 2.40 -14.48
N SER A 36 29.53 1.84 -14.74
CA SER A 36 28.40 2.62 -15.24
C SER A 36 27.60 3.17 -14.07
N VAL A 37 27.20 4.45 -14.16
CA VAL A 37 26.44 5.14 -13.12
C VAL A 37 25.12 5.62 -13.71
N SER A 38 24.03 5.46 -12.97
CA SER A 38 22.77 6.17 -13.21
C SER A 38 22.21 6.72 -11.91
N SER A 39 21.38 7.77 -12.01
CA SER A 39 20.73 8.37 -10.86
C SER A 39 19.27 8.59 -11.16
N PHE A 40 18.40 8.26 -10.21
CA PHE A 40 16.97 8.43 -10.34
C PHE A 40 16.36 8.84 -9.00
N LEU A 41 15.20 9.47 -9.05
CA LEU A 41 14.41 9.80 -7.88
C LEU A 41 13.09 9.05 -7.92
N ILE A 42 12.56 8.73 -6.74
CA ILE A 42 11.23 8.16 -6.57
C ILE A 42 10.39 9.19 -5.84
N ARG A 43 9.33 9.66 -6.48
CA ARG A 43 8.41 10.64 -5.89
C ARG A 43 7.05 10.02 -5.67
N SER A 44 6.56 10.19 -4.45
CA SER A 44 5.13 10.12 -4.17
C SER A 44 4.56 11.55 -4.28
N PRO A 45 3.51 11.79 -5.07
CA PRO A 45 2.80 13.05 -5.05
C PRO A 45 2.38 13.36 -3.62
N ALA A 46 2.85 14.49 -3.09
CA ALA A 46 2.62 14.86 -1.71
C ALA A 46 1.12 14.80 -1.40
N THR A 47 0.74 13.99 -0.41
CA THR A 47 -0.55 14.19 0.24
C THR A 47 -0.47 15.59 0.83
N SER A 48 -1.26 16.53 0.29
CA SER A 48 -1.51 17.81 0.91
C SER A 48 -1.82 17.55 2.38
N ASN A 49 -0.84 17.80 3.25
CA ASN A 49 -0.95 17.64 4.69
C ASN A 49 -1.99 18.66 5.14
N SER A 50 -3.26 18.26 5.18
CA SER A 50 -4.28 19.01 5.86
C SER A 50 -3.80 19.16 7.32
N PRO A 51 -3.72 20.38 7.87
CA PRO A 51 -3.18 20.62 9.20
C PRO A 51 -4.18 20.11 10.24
N THR A 52 -4.25 18.80 10.42
CA THR A 52 -4.95 18.18 11.54
C THR A 52 -4.01 18.15 12.72
N LEU A 53 -4.54 18.25 13.96
CA LEU A 53 -3.74 18.20 15.19
C LEU A 53 -2.84 16.95 15.31
N GLY A 54 -3.10 15.88 14.54
CA GLY A 54 -2.23 14.71 14.43
C GLY A 54 -0.91 14.95 13.65
N GLY A 55 -0.80 16.04 12.90
CA GLY A 55 0.41 16.44 12.19
C GLY A 55 1.54 16.92 13.11
N LEU A 56 1.22 17.52 14.26
CA LEU A 56 2.23 17.97 15.24
C LEU A 56 2.95 16.81 15.92
N LEU A 57 2.28 15.66 16.11
CA LEU A 57 2.90 14.45 16.70
C LEU A 57 3.82 13.71 15.73
N LYS A 58 3.59 13.83 14.40
CA LYS A 58 4.53 13.31 13.40
C LYS A 58 5.83 14.11 13.29
N GLY A 59 5.82 15.38 13.72
CA GLY A 59 7.01 16.24 13.73
C GLY A 59 8.11 15.80 14.70
N VAL A 60 7.78 14.96 15.70
CA VAL A 60 8.76 14.48 16.71
C VAL A 60 9.37 13.12 16.30
N GLY A 61 8.89 12.49 15.22
CA GLY A 61 9.25 11.12 14.82
C GLY A 61 9.79 10.93 13.40
N GLY A 62 10.05 12.00 12.64
CA GLY A 62 11.08 12.10 11.58
C GLY A 62 11.15 11.10 10.41
N PHE A 63 10.28 10.10 10.26
CA PHE A 63 10.33 9.19 9.11
C PHE A 63 9.58 9.79 7.90
N SER A 64 10.35 10.24 6.91
CA SER A 64 9.81 10.64 5.60
C SER A 64 9.44 9.38 4.81
N ARG A 65 8.16 9.25 4.41
CA ARG A 65 7.68 8.09 3.62
C ARG A 65 8.39 7.92 2.27
N SER A 66 8.95 9.00 1.72
CA SER A 66 9.71 8.98 0.47
C SER A 66 11.04 8.22 0.58
N ALA A 67 11.63 8.15 1.78
CA ALA A 67 12.82 7.33 2.01
C ALA A 67 12.47 5.83 1.92
N ASP A 68 11.33 5.40 2.46
CA ASP A 68 10.90 3.99 2.48
C ASP A 68 10.72 3.41 1.06
N ASP A 69 10.17 4.20 0.12
CA ASP A 69 9.98 3.77 -1.27
C ASP A 69 11.33 3.59 -2.00
N SER A 70 12.31 4.46 -1.71
CA SER A 70 13.67 4.37 -2.29
C SER A 70 14.42 3.13 -1.80
N TYR A 71 14.28 2.79 -0.52
CA TYR A 71 14.82 1.54 0.03
C TYR A 71 14.15 0.30 -0.55
N THR A 72 12.86 0.37 -0.89
CA THR A 72 12.15 -0.74 -1.54
C THR A 72 12.76 -1.06 -2.91
N VAL A 73 13.03 -0.05 -3.72
CA VAL A 73 13.68 -0.23 -5.03
C VAL A 73 15.13 -0.71 -4.87
N GLN A 74 15.88 -0.17 -3.90
CA GLN A 74 17.23 -0.65 -3.59
C GLN A 74 17.24 -2.14 -3.23
N ASN A 75 16.35 -2.56 -2.33
CA ASN A 75 16.23 -3.96 -1.91
C ASN A 75 15.87 -4.87 -3.07
N TYR A 76 15.03 -4.40 -4.00
CA TYR A 76 14.73 -5.16 -5.21
C TYR A 76 15.95 -5.29 -6.13
N ILE A 77 16.69 -4.20 -6.39
CA ILE A 77 17.92 -4.23 -7.22
C ILE A 77 18.93 -5.23 -6.63
N LEU A 78 19.09 -5.23 -5.31
CA LEU A 78 20.00 -6.14 -4.61
C LEU A 78 19.42 -7.54 -4.38
N SER A 79 18.20 -7.82 -4.81
CA SER A 79 17.53 -9.10 -4.57
C SER A 79 18.05 -10.22 -5.47
N ARG A 80 17.80 -11.47 -5.04
CA ARG A 80 18.04 -12.66 -5.87
C ARG A 80 17.20 -12.63 -7.14
N ASP A 81 16.00 -12.07 -7.10
CA ASP A 81 15.09 -12.03 -8.25
C ASP A 81 15.64 -11.14 -9.36
N ALA A 82 16.16 -9.95 -9.02
CA ALA A 82 16.81 -9.06 -9.99
C ALA A 82 18.06 -9.71 -10.59
N MET A 83 18.90 -10.32 -9.75
CA MET A 83 20.09 -11.05 -10.21
C MET A 83 19.73 -12.20 -11.15
N MET A 84 18.74 -13.02 -10.80
CA MET A 84 18.32 -14.16 -11.61
C MET A 84 17.75 -13.72 -12.95
N LEU A 85 16.93 -12.66 -12.96
CA LEU A 85 16.34 -12.12 -14.18
C LEU A 85 17.42 -11.54 -15.10
N LEU A 86 18.34 -10.78 -14.53
CA LEU A 86 19.49 -10.23 -15.25
C LEU A 86 20.38 -11.34 -15.83
N ASN A 87 20.62 -12.40 -15.07
CA ASN A 87 21.38 -13.56 -15.55
C ASN A 87 20.64 -14.33 -16.64
N LYS A 88 19.33 -14.50 -16.53
CA LYS A 88 18.52 -15.17 -17.54
C LYS A 88 18.54 -14.45 -18.88
N GLU A 89 18.58 -13.12 -18.87
CA GLU A 89 18.52 -12.30 -20.08
C GLU A 89 19.88 -11.99 -20.70
N GLN A 90 20.89 -11.74 -19.87
CA GLN A 90 22.20 -11.27 -20.31
C GLN A 90 23.33 -12.28 -20.06
N ASN A 91 23.05 -13.43 -19.45
CA ASN A 91 24.04 -14.46 -19.08
C ASN A 91 25.23 -13.90 -18.27
N ILE A 92 24.95 -12.96 -17.35
CA ILE A 92 25.99 -12.26 -16.58
C ILE A 92 26.94 -13.24 -15.86
N LYS A 93 26.44 -14.35 -15.29
CA LYS A 93 27.27 -15.35 -14.62
C LYS A 93 28.40 -15.86 -15.51
N SER A 94 28.09 -16.18 -16.77
CA SER A 94 29.09 -16.66 -17.72
C SER A 94 30.11 -15.57 -18.09
N ALA A 95 29.65 -14.33 -18.25
CA ALA A 95 30.53 -13.20 -18.56
C ALA A 95 31.56 -12.94 -17.44
N PHE A 96 31.15 -13.07 -16.17
CA PHE A 96 32.04 -12.92 -15.01
C PHE A 96 32.89 -14.16 -14.68
N GLN A 97 32.61 -15.30 -15.32
CA GLN A 97 33.35 -16.56 -15.14
C GLN A 97 34.40 -16.81 -16.23
N HIS A 98 34.06 -16.52 -17.49
CA HIS A 98 34.88 -16.85 -18.66
C HIS A 98 35.54 -15.64 -19.35
N GLY A 99 35.27 -14.42 -18.88
CA GLY A 99 35.86 -13.20 -19.43
C GLY A 99 37.39 -13.07 -19.21
N PRO A 100 38.04 -12.07 -19.84
CA PRO A 100 39.44 -11.71 -19.61
C PRO A 100 39.64 -11.02 -18.23
N ILE A 101 39.26 -11.74 -17.17
CA ILE A 101 39.22 -11.29 -15.79
C ILE A 101 40.35 -11.99 -15.02
N ASP A 102 41.09 -11.25 -14.21
CA ASP A 102 42.12 -11.78 -13.33
C ASP A 102 41.53 -12.77 -12.31
N LEU A 103 42.37 -13.70 -11.83
CA LEU A 103 41.94 -14.81 -10.99
C LEU A 103 41.28 -14.35 -9.67
N PHE A 104 41.64 -13.16 -9.16
CA PHE A 104 41.11 -12.64 -7.90
C PHE A 104 39.74 -11.99 -8.07
N ASN A 105 39.53 -11.30 -9.18
CA ASN A 105 38.26 -10.63 -9.46
C ASN A 105 37.25 -11.53 -10.18
N ARG A 106 37.67 -12.65 -10.76
CA ARG A 106 36.80 -13.59 -11.47
C ARG A 106 35.85 -14.33 -10.53
N PHE A 107 34.59 -14.49 -10.95
CA PHE A 107 33.66 -15.37 -10.25
C PHE A 107 34.13 -16.83 -10.30
N ALA A 108 34.13 -17.52 -9.14
CA ALA A 108 34.70 -18.86 -8.96
C ALA A 108 36.20 -18.98 -9.35
N GLY A 109 36.98 -17.88 -9.24
CA GLY A 109 38.42 -17.90 -9.51
C GLY A 109 39.23 -18.77 -8.53
N PHE A 110 38.90 -18.70 -7.24
CA PHE A 110 39.51 -19.52 -6.16
C PHE A 110 38.50 -20.45 -5.46
N SER A 111 37.20 -20.16 -5.60
CA SER A 111 36.13 -20.96 -5.00
C SER A 111 35.84 -22.19 -5.85
N TRP A 112 35.69 -23.34 -5.20
CA TRP A 112 35.35 -24.62 -5.83
C TRP A 112 33.83 -24.80 -6.00
N SER A 113 33.03 -23.82 -5.55
CA SER A 113 31.58 -23.90 -5.54
C SER A 113 31.00 -22.94 -6.59
N ASP A 114 30.35 -23.52 -7.61
CA ASP A 114 29.62 -22.80 -8.65
C ASP A 114 28.14 -22.60 -8.26
N SER A 115 27.88 -22.37 -6.97
CA SER A 115 26.53 -22.27 -6.44
C SER A 115 25.89 -20.91 -6.77
N LEU A 116 24.56 -20.90 -6.87
CA LEU A 116 23.80 -19.66 -7.04
C LEU A 116 23.97 -18.70 -5.85
N GLU A 117 24.18 -19.22 -4.64
CA GLU A 117 24.35 -18.40 -3.44
C GLU A 117 25.69 -17.65 -3.46
N GLU A 118 26.75 -18.29 -3.93
CA GLU A 118 28.03 -17.59 -4.14
C GLU A 118 27.95 -16.56 -5.25
N PHE A 119 27.21 -16.86 -6.32
CA PHE A 119 27.00 -15.88 -7.39
C PHE A 119 26.19 -14.68 -6.90
N TYR A 120 25.18 -14.90 -6.06
CA TYR A 120 24.43 -13.82 -5.42
C TYR A 120 25.34 -12.94 -4.56
N ARG A 121 26.18 -13.53 -3.71
CA ARG A 121 27.16 -12.78 -2.90
C ARG A 121 28.10 -11.96 -3.79
N TYR A 122 28.63 -12.57 -4.85
CA TYR A 122 29.47 -11.89 -5.83
C TYR A 122 28.74 -10.72 -6.50
N TYR A 123 27.48 -10.92 -6.88
CA TYR A 123 26.63 -9.87 -7.46
C TYR A 123 26.48 -8.67 -6.52
N THR A 124 26.15 -8.90 -5.25
CA THR A 124 25.95 -7.82 -4.26
C THR A 124 27.24 -7.15 -3.78
N GLU A 125 28.38 -7.84 -3.82
CA GLU A 125 29.66 -7.30 -3.34
C GLU A 125 30.50 -6.66 -4.46
N LYS A 126 30.36 -7.13 -5.70
CA LYS A 126 31.26 -6.77 -6.82
C LYS A 126 30.55 -6.17 -8.02
N ILE A 127 29.34 -6.60 -8.35
CA ILE A 127 28.68 -6.16 -9.59
C ILE A 127 27.85 -4.91 -9.37
N VAL A 128 27.10 -4.84 -8.27
CA VAL A 128 26.10 -3.79 -8.06
C VAL A 128 26.28 -3.10 -6.71
N ASP A 129 26.37 -1.77 -6.75
CA ASP A 129 26.38 -0.89 -5.58
C ASP A 129 25.26 0.14 -5.73
N VAL A 130 24.43 0.28 -4.70
CA VAL A 130 23.27 1.19 -4.72
C VAL A 130 23.33 2.09 -3.50
N GLN A 131 23.38 3.39 -3.74
CA GLN A 131 23.47 4.40 -2.70
C GLN A 131 22.17 5.22 -2.68
N VAL A 132 21.54 5.31 -1.51
CA VAL A 132 20.32 6.09 -1.31
C VAL A 132 20.66 7.32 -0.48
N ASP A 133 20.50 8.50 -1.07
CA ASP A 133 20.52 9.76 -0.32
C ASP A 133 19.11 10.07 0.16
N ALA A 134 18.86 9.81 1.45
CA ALA A 134 17.56 10.05 2.08
C ALA A 134 17.17 11.54 2.12
N THR A 135 18.15 12.46 2.10
CA THR A 135 17.90 13.91 2.14
C THR A 135 17.46 14.40 0.76
N ALA A 136 18.17 13.98 -0.29
CA ALA A 136 17.85 14.36 -1.67
C ALA A 136 16.75 13.47 -2.30
N SER A 137 16.42 12.32 -1.70
CA SER A 137 15.59 11.26 -2.29
C SER A 137 16.13 10.80 -3.65
N ILE A 138 17.45 10.73 -3.78
CA ILE A 138 18.15 10.30 -4.99
C ILE A 138 18.76 8.92 -4.74
N VAL A 139 18.47 8.00 -5.65
CA VAL A 139 19.13 6.70 -5.72
C VAL A 139 20.20 6.75 -6.80
N THR A 140 21.43 6.44 -6.43
CA THR A 140 22.56 6.28 -7.37
C THR A 140 22.88 4.80 -7.52
N LEU A 141 22.75 4.31 -8.74
CA LEU A 141 23.01 2.92 -9.12
C LEU A 141 24.35 2.84 -9.84
N ASN A 142 25.32 2.22 -9.18
CA ASN A 142 26.63 1.91 -9.71
C ASN A 142 26.67 0.43 -10.10
N THR A 143 27.17 0.15 -11.30
CA THR A 143 27.33 -1.23 -11.76
C THR A 143 28.71 -1.40 -12.37
N HIS A 144 29.41 -2.43 -11.91
CA HIS A 144 30.79 -2.70 -12.26
C HIS A 144 30.87 -3.92 -13.18
N ALA A 145 31.68 -3.81 -14.21
CA ALA A 145 32.02 -4.94 -15.07
C ALA A 145 33.40 -4.75 -15.71
N PHE A 146 33.96 -5.84 -16.25
CA PHE A 146 35.25 -5.84 -16.96
C PHE A 146 35.12 -5.50 -18.45
N ASP A 147 33.91 -5.16 -18.90
CA ASP A 147 33.60 -4.65 -20.23
C ASP A 147 32.68 -3.41 -20.09
N PRO A 148 33.00 -2.27 -20.71
CA PRO A 148 32.18 -1.06 -20.63
C PRO A 148 30.73 -1.30 -21.05
N LYS A 149 30.50 -2.09 -22.11
CA LYS A 149 29.16 -2.37 -22.62
C LYS A 149 28.37 -3.24 -21.66
N LEU A 150 29.01 -4.25 -21.05
CA LEU A 150 28.39 -5.07 -20.03
C LEU A 150 27.99 -4.24 -18.80
N ALA A 151 28.86 -3.37 -18.30
CA ALA A 151 28.54 -2.49 -17.17
C ALA A 151 27.32 -1.61 -17.49
N TRP A 152 27.29 -1.01 -18.68
CA TRP A 152 26.18 -0.19 -19.14
C TRP A 152 24.86 -0.98 -19.31
N ASN A 153 24.93 -2.18 -19.90
CA ASN A 153 23.76 -3.05 -20.11
C ASN A 153 23.14 -3.51 -18.79
N ILE A 154 23.97 -3.84 -17.79
CA ILE A 154 23.53 -4.22 -16.46
C ILE A 154 22.83 -3.03 -15.79
N ASN A 155 23.48 -1.86 -15.80
CA ASN A 155 22.92 -0.64 -15.22
C ASN A 155 21.55 -0.28 -15.83
N LYS A 156 21.49 -0.23 -17.16
CA LYS A 156 20.28 0.08 -17.90
C LYS A 156 19.18 -0.90 -17.56
N ARG A 157 19.50 -2.20 -17.54
CA ARG A 157 18.48 -3.21 -17.28
C ARG A 157 17.96 -3.13 -15.85
N LEU A 158 18.83 -2.94 -14.86
CA LEU A 158 18.41 -2.76 -13.47
C LEU A 158 17.54 -1.52 -13.30
N LEU A 159 17.88 -0.40 -13.95
CA LEU A 159 17.04 0.80 -13.96
C LEU A 159 15.66 0.54 -14.57
N ASP A 160 15.59 -0.16 -15.71
CA ASP A 160 14.33 -0.52 -16.36
C ASP A 160 13.50 -1.47 -15.46
N LEU A 161 14.15 -2.40 -14.75
CA LEU A 161 13.47 -3.30 -13.80
C LEU A 161 12.96 -2.54 -12.57
N SER A 162 13.72 -1.57 -12.06
CA SER A 162 13.28 -0.68 -10.98
C SER A 162 12.00 0.08 -11.36
N GLU A 163 11.94 0.61 -12.58
CA GLU A 163 10.74 1.28 -13.09
C GLU A 163 9.56 0.32 -13.19
N GLN A 164 9.79 -0.92 -13.67
CA GLN A 164 8.75 -1.95 -13.73
C GLN A 164 8.20 -2.32 -12.36
N VAL A 165 9.05 -2.42 -11.33
CA VAL A 165 8.62 -2.72 -9.96
C VAL A 165 7.76 -1.60 -9.41
N VAL A 166 8.16 -0.33 -9.59
CA VAL A 166 7.35 0.82 -9.16
C VAL A 166 5.99 0.82 -9.86
N ASN A 167 5.96 0.58 -11.18
CA ASN A 167 4.72 0.49 -11.95
C ASN A 167 3.82 -0.67 -11.47
N GLN A 168 4.40 -1.83 -11.17
CA GLN A 168 3.66 -2.98 -10.65
C GLN A 168 3.09 -2.70 -9.26
N MET A 169 3.84 -2.02 -8.40
CA MET A 169 3.37 -1.61 -7.07
C MET A 169 2.18 -0.65 -7.18
N ASN A 170 2.26 0.34 -8.06
CA ASN A 170 1.14 1.25 -8.32
C ASN A 170 -0.10 0.52 -8.83
N GLU A 171 0.07 -0.38 -9.80
CA GLU A 171 -1.05 -1.09 -10.38
C GLU A 171 -1.72 -2.00 -9.35
N ARG A 172 -0.93 -2.70 -8.54
CA ARG A 172 -1.47 -3.51 -7.44
C ARG A 172 -2.20 -2.65 -6.42
N ALA A 173 -1.60 -1.56 -5.96
CA ALA A 173 -2.22 -0.66 -4.99
C ALA A 173 -3.54 -0.06 -5.52
N ARG A 174 -3.57 0.33 -6.81
CA ARG A 174 -4.77 0.80 -7.50
C ARG A 174 -5.87 -0.26 -7.54
N LEU A 175 -5.53 -1.47 -7.96
CA LEU A 175 -6.48 -2.58 -8.04
C LEU A 175 -7.02 -2.97 -6.66
N ASP A 176 -6.17 -3.05 -5.65
CA ASP A 176 -6.58 -3.40 -4.28
C ASP A 176 -7.53 -2.35 -3.70
N LEU A 177 -7.22 -1.05 -3.87
CA LEU A 177 -8.05 0.04 -3.38
C LEU A 177 -9.43 0.09 -4.08
N ILE A 178 -9.44 0.02 -5.42
CA ILE A 178 -10.68 0.08 -6.20
C ILE A 178 -11.52 -1.19 -5.99
N SER A 179 -10.90 -2.37 -6.01
CA SER A 179 -11.62 -3.64 -5.82
C SER A 179 -12.25 -3.74 -4.43
N SER A 180 -11.59 -3.21 -3.39
CA SER A 180 -12.19 -3.17 -2.06
C SER A 180 -13.42 -2.28 -2.02
N ALA A 181 -13.34 -1.06 -2.54
CA ALA A 181 -14.49 -0.15 -2.59
C ALA A 181 -15.62 -0.67 -3.49
N GLN A 182 -15.29 -1.38 -4.58
CA GLN A 182 -16.29 -2.01 -5.44
C GLN A 182 -17.03 -3.12 -4.70
N ARG A 183 -16.34 -3.94 -3.89
CA ARG A 183 -17.01 -4.96 -3.05
C ARG A 183 -18.00 -4.32 -2.07
N ASP A 184 -17.67 -3.17 -1.49
CA ASP A 184 -18.58 -2.47 -0.58
C ASP A 184 -19.84 -1.98 -1.31
N VAL A 185 -19.69 -1.48 -2.55
CA VAL A 185 -20.83 -1.12 -3.42
C VAL A 185 -21.69 -2.34 -3.75
N ASP A 186 -21.08 -3.47 -4.09
CA ASP A 186 -21.81 -4.68 -4.44
C ASP A 186 -22.61 -5.23 -3.24
N ILE A 187 -22.01 -5.22 -2.05
CA ILE A 187 -22.70 -5.59 -0.78
C ILE A 187 -23.85 -4.62 -0.50
N ALA A 188 -23.61 -3.30 -0.59
CA ALA A 188 -24.64 -2.30 -0.35
C ALA A 188 -25.80 -2.41 -1.35
N LYS A 189 -25.50 -2.71 -2.62
CA LYS A 189 -26.49 -2.91 -3.67
C LYS A 189 -27.35 -4.14 -3.43
N GLU A 190 -26.77 -5.24 -2.95
CA GLU A 190 -27.56 -6.41 -2.59
C GLU A 190 -28.46 -6.15 -1.37
N ASN A 191 -27.95 -5.44 -0.35
CA ASN A 191 -28.76 -5.05 0.81
C ASN A 191 -29.94 -4.15 0.41
N ASP A 192 -29.71 -3.17 -0.47
CA ASP A 192 -30.78 -2.31 -1.02
C ASP A 192 -31.82 -3.13 -1.79
N ARG A 193 -31.37 -4.05 -2.66
CA ARG A 193 -32.25 -4.96 -3.38
C ARG A 193 -33.10 -5.80 -2.43
N VAL A 194 -32.51 -6.37 -1.38
CA VAL A 194 -33.23 -7.17 -0.38
C VAL A 194 -34.28 -6.33 0.36
N ALA A 195 -33.93 -5.12 0.81
CA ALA A 195 -34.85 -4.21 1.48
C ALA A 195 -36.00 -3.77 0.56
N ALA A 196 -35.70 -3.43 -0.69
CA ALA A 196 -36.70 -3.08 -1.69
C ALA A 196 -37.67 -4.24 -1.99
N LEU A 197 -37.15 -5.47 -2.10
CA LEU A 197 -37.98 -6.67 -2.28
C LEU A 197 -38.83 -6.98 -1.05
N ALA A 198 -38.31 -6.79 0.17
CA ALA A 198 -39.05 -6.98 1.40
C ALA A 198 -40.22 -5.98 1.50
N LEU A 199 -39.97 -4.69 1.23
CA LEU A 199 -41.00 -3.65 1.18
C LEU A 199 -42.05 -3.93 0.10
N ALA A 200 -41.63 -4.34 -1.10
CA ALA A 200 -42.56 -4.68 -2.18
C ALA A 200 -43.42 -5.91 -1.85
N LYS A 201 -42.82 -6.97 -1.28
CA LYS A 201 -43.55 -8.15 -0.81
C LYS A 201 -44.57 -7.78 0.25
N TYR A 202 -44.19 -6.92 1.20
CA TYR A 202 -45.09 -6.44 2.24
C TYR A 202 -46.27 -5.64 1.67
N ARG A 203 -46.01 -4.72 0.74
CA ARG A 203 -47.08 -3.95 0.06
C ARG A 203 -48.07 -4.87 -0.67
N ASN A 204 -47.55 -5.89 -1.35
CA ASN A 204 -48.37 -6.87 -2.07
C ASN A 204 -49.19 -7.77 -1.12
N SER A 205 -48.59 -8.27 -0.03
CA SER A 205 -49.28 -9.17 0.91
C SER A 205 -50.28 -8.44 1.80
N ALA A 206 -49.96 -7.23 2.23
CA ALA A 206 -50.84 -6.43 3.07
C ALA A 206 -51.99 -5.77 2.26
N GLY A 207 -51.84 -5.63 0.93
CA GLY A 207 -52.75 -4.85 0.09
C GLY A 207 -52.70 -3.34 0.37
N VAL A 208 -51.60 -2.90 1.01
CA VAL A 208 -51.43 -1.55 1.53
C VAL A 208 -50.36 -0.85 0.70
N ILE A 209 -50.76 0.19 -0.05
CA ILE A 209 -49.82 1.05 -0.79
C ILE A 209 -49.24 2.11 0.17
N ASP A 210 -50.08 2.61 1.07
CA ASP A 210 -49.77 3.67 2.04
C ASP A 210 -50.66 3.49 3.30
N PRO A 211 -50.14 2.87 4.38
CA PRO A 211 -50.94 2.55 5.58
C PRO A 211 -51.40 3.80 6.33
N GLU A 212 -50.64 4.89 6.27
CA GLU A 212 -51.02 6.15 6.91
C GLU A 212 -52.23 6.76 6.21
N ARG A 213 -52.24 6.79 4.87
CA ARG A 213 -53.41 7.25 4.11
C ARG A 213 -54.61 6.31 4.22
N GLN A 214 -54.38 5.01 4.32
CA GLN A 214 -55.47 4.04 4.51
C GLN A 214 -56.06 4.07 5.92
N SER A 215 -55.30 4.46 6.94
CA SER A 215 -55.79 4.56 8.33
C SER A 215 -56.54 5.85 8.65
N SER A 216 -56.28 6.95 7.94
CA SER A 216 -57.06 8.18 8.10
C SER A 216 -58.53 8.03 7.69
N ILE A 217 -58.85 7.16 6.71
CA ILE A 217 -60.20 7.04 6.14
C ILE A 217 -61.19 6.41 7.15
N PRO A 218 -60.92 5.24 7.76
CA PRO A 218 -61.80 4.66 8.78
C PRO A 218 -61.97 5.56 10.01
N LEU A 219 -60.90 6.22 10.47
CA LEU A 219 -60.95 7.12 11.63
C LEU A 219 -61.85 8.34 11.35
N GLN A 220 -61.78 8.93 10.15
CA GLN A 220 -62.69 9.99 9.73
C GLN A 220 -64.14 9.49 9.63
N GLN A 221 -64.35 8.24 9.19
CA GLN A 221 -65.68 7.64 9.14
C GLN A 221 -66.24 7.41 10.55
N VAL A 222 -65.43 6.96 11.50
CA VAL A 222 -65.82 6.85 12.93
C VAL A 222 -66.22 8.22 13.49
N GLY A 223 -65.44 9.27 13.22
CA GLY A 223 -65.79 10.63 13.64
C GLY A 223 -67.15 11.10 13.12
N LYS A 224 -67.42 10.90 11.82
CA LYS A 224 -68.73 11.24 11.22
C LYS A 224 -69.89 10.43 11.84
N LEU A 225 -69.69 9.15 12.12
CA LEU A 225 -70.71 8.30 12.75
C LEU A 225 -70.93 8.70 14.22
N GLN A 226 -69.89 9.10 14.94
CA GLN A 226 -69.97 9.62 16.30
C GLN A 226 -70.76 10.94 16.33
N ASP A 227 -70.51 11.86 15.40
CA ASP A 227 -71.29 13.11 15.29
C ASP A 227 -72.78 12.84 15.05
N GLN A 228 -73.10 11.88 14.17
CA GLN A 228 -74.48 11.46 13.91
C GLN A 228 -75.13 10.81 15.14
N LEU A 229 -74.37 9.99 15.89
CA LEU A 229 -74.85 9.35 17.11
C LEU A 229 -75.12 10.38 18.22
N ILE A 230 -74.22 11.36 18.41
CA ILE A 230 -74.39 12.45 19.37
C ILE A 230 -75.65 13.25 19.03
N THR A 231 -75.80 13.64 17.75
CA THR A 231 -76.98 14.37 17.27
C THR A 231 -78.28 13.59 17.53
N THR A 232 -78.27 12.28 17.23
CA THR A 232 -79.43 11.40 17.44
C THR A 232 -79.77 11.27 18.94
N ARG A 233 -78.77 11.15 19.82
CA ARG A 233 -78.97 11.08 21.28
C ARG A 233 -79.54 12.38 21.85
N VAL A 234 -79.08 13.53 21.36
CA VAL A 234 -79.61 14.85 21.74
C VAL A 234 -81.10 14.95 21.36
N GLN A 235 -81.47 14.54 20.14
CA GLN A 235 -82.86 14.51 19.68
C GLN A 235 -83.75 13.60 20.54
N ILE A 236 -83.26 12.42 20.93
CA ILE A 236 -83.96 11.52 21.86
C ILE A 236 -84.21 12.23 23.19
N ALA A 237 -83.18 12.83 23.79
CA ALA A 237 -83.29 13.50 25.08
C ALA A 237 -84.25 14.71 25.06
N GLU A 238 -84.27 15.47 23.96
CA GLU A 238 -85.20 16.57 23.75
C GLU A 238 -86.65 16.07 23.62
N MET A 239 -86.89 15.04 22.79
CA MET A 239 -88.21 14.44 22.61
C MET A 239 -88.73 13.77 23.89
N GLU A 240 -87.88 13.11 24.67
CA GLU A 240 -88.26 12.52 25.96
C GLU A 240 -88.68 13.57 26.99
N ARG A 241 -88.03 14.74 27.00
CA ARG A 241 -88.39 15.85 27.89
C ARG A 241 -89.70 16.54 27.48
N LEU A 242 -89.93 16.70 26.18
CA LEU A 242 -91.10 17.42 25.67
C LEU A 242 -92.35 16.54 25.51
N SER A 243 -92.19 15.26 25.17
CA SER A 243 -93.30 14.34 24.92
C SER A 243 -92.89 12.86 25.14
N PRO A 244 -92.99 12.35 26.38
CA PRO A 244 -92.54 11.00 26.74
C PRO A 244 -93.22 9.85 25.98
N ALA A 245 -94.41 10.09 25.41
CA ALA A 245 -95.23 9.11 24.67
C ALA A 245 -95.16 9.28 23.15
N ASN A 246 -94.15 10.00 22.62
CA ASN A 246 -94.06 10.27 21.21
C ASN A 246 -93.79 8.97 20.39
N PRO A 247 -94.62 8.62 19.39
CA PRO A 247 -94.45 7.41 18.59
C PRO A 247 -93.16 7.39 17.74
N GLY A 248 -92.43 8.50 17.60
CA GLY A 248 -91.14 8.57 16.92
C GLY A 248 -89.93 8.13 17.76
N LEU A 249 -90.06 8.06 19.09
CA LEU A 249 -88.97 7.69 20.01
C LEU A 249 -88.35 6.31 19.75
N PRO A 250 -89.14 5.24 19.51
CA PRO A 250 -88.60 3.92 19.19
C PRO A 250 -87.69 3.92 17.96
N ASN A 251 -88.06 4.66 16.90
CA ASN A 251 -87.28 4.76 15.67
C ASN A 251 -85.93 5.46 15.87
N LEU A 252 -85.91 6.54 16.67
CA LEU A 252 -84.65 7.23 16.99
C LEU A 252 -83.73 6.37 17.86
N ARG A 253 -84.29 5.62 18.80
CA ARG A 253 -83.52 4.67 19.63
C ARG A 253 -82.91 3.55 18.79
N GLU A 254 -83.68 2.95 17.87
CA GLU A 254 -83.16 1.96 16.91
C GLU A 254 -82.04 2.55 16.03
N ARG A 255 -82.22 3.79 15.54
CA ARG A 255 -81.17 4.48 14.78
C ARG A 255 -79.89 4.67 15.60
N ALA A 256 -79.99 5.02 16.88
CA ALA A 256 -78.82 5.14 17.76
C ALA A 256 -78.13 3.78 17.99
N ILE A 257 -78.89 2.69 18.11
CA ILE A 257 -78.33 1.33 18.22
C ILE A 257 -77.58 0.93 16.95
N LEU A 258 -78.16 1.22 15.77
CA LEU A 258 -77.51 0.94 14.49
C LEU A 258 -76.23 1.76 14.28
N LEU A 259 -76.26 3.05 14.63
CA LEU A 259 -75.08 3.92 14.58
C LEU A 259 -73.97 3.43 15.53
N GLN A 260 -74.33 3.00 16.75
CA GLN A 260 -73.37 2.42 17.69
C GLN A 260 -72.76 1.13 17.13
N LYS A 261 -73.57 0.20 16.58
CA LYS A 261 -73.08 -1.02 15.94
C LYS A 261 -72.14 -0.72 14.77
N ALA A 262 -72.45 0.30 13.95
CA ALA A 262 -71.59 0.72 12.84
C ALA A 262 -70.25 1.30 13.34
N ILE A 263 -70.26 2.11 14.41
CA ILE A 263 -69.04 2.61 15.05
C ILE A 263 -68.20 1.45 15.58
N ASP A 264 -68.82 0.49 16.26
CA ASP A 264 -68.12 -0.66 16.85
C ASP A 264 -67.49 -1.53 15.76
N GLN A 265 -68.21 -1.79 14.66
CA GLN A 265 -67.69 -2.53 13.50
C GLN A 265 -66.48 -1.85 12.84
N VAL A 266 -66.55 -0.54 12.59
CA VAL A 266 -65.43 0.20 11.97
C VAL A 266 -64.25 0.30 12.94
N SER A 267 -64.52 0.54 14.23
CA SER A 267 -63.48 0.61 15.27
C SER A 267 -62.77 -0.73 15.47
N GLN A 268 -63.50 -1.84 15.41
CA GLN A 268 -62.93 -3.19 15.52
C GLN A 268 -62.05 -3.55 14.31
N HIS A 269 -62.35 -2.99 13.13
CA HIS A 269 -61.51 -3.13 11.94
C HIS A 269 -60.18 -2.36 12.04
N VAL A 270 -60.17 -1.23 12.76
CA VAL A 270 -58.95 -0.43 13.00
C VAL A 270 -58.11 -1.02 14.13
N ALA A 271 -58.75 -1.49 15.20
CA ALA A 271 -58.12 -1.90 16.47
C ALA A 271 -58.05 -3.43 16.71
N SER A 272 -58.33 -4.27 15.72
CA SER A 272 -58.40 -5.73 15.88
C SER A 272 -57.16 -6.30 16.61
N GLU A 273 -57.38 -7.00 17.73
CA GLU A 273 -56.31 -7.53 18.61
C GLU A 273 -55.48 -8.66 17.97
N SER A 274 -55.93 -9.20 16.83
CA SER A 274 -55.38 -10.37 16.16
C SER A 274 -54.23 -10.05 15.20
N GLY A 275 -53.18 -9.33 15.61
CA GLY A 275 -51.92 -9.14 14.86
C GLY A 275 -52.02 -8.47 13.47
N ASN A 276 -53.23 -8.29 12.94
CA ASN A 276 -53.58 -7.78 11.62
C ASN A 276 -54.21 -6.38 11.71
N SER A 277 -54.04 -5.72 12.87
CA SER A 277 -54.52 -4.37 13.13
C SER A 277 -53.88 -3.37 12.17
N LEU A 278 -54.57 -2.27 11.95
CA LEU A 278 -54.06 -1.23 11.05
C LEU A 278 -52.79 -0.57 11.61
N ALA A 279 -52.68 -0.51 12.94
CA ALA A 279 -51.49 -0.03 13.65
C ALA A 279 -50.29 -0.98 13.51
N SER A 280 -50.47 -2.30 13.61
CA SER A 280 -49.37 -3.25 13.40
C SER A 280 -48.87 -3.23 11.96
N LYS A 281 -49.79 -3.06 11.00
CA LYS A 281 -49.43 -2.89 9.59
C LYS A 281 -48.65 -1.61 9.33
N ALA A 282 -49.07 -0.49 9.91
CA ALA A 282 -48.35 0.78 9.79
C ALA A 282 -46.94 0.70 10.38
N ALA A 283 -46.78 0.08 11.56
CA ALA A 283 -45.48 -0.07 12.21
C ALA A 283 -44.49 -0.91 11.36
N GLU A 284 -44.94 -2.05 10.82
CA GLU A 284 -44.10 -2.91 9.99
C GLU A 284 -43.76 -2.26 8.64
N PHE A 285 -44.71 -1.58 8.02
CA PHE A 285 -44.45 -0.78 6.82
C PHE A 285 -43.40 0.30 7.07
N GLN A 286 -43.52 1.02 8.18
CA GLN A 286 -42.57 2.08 8.54
C GLN A 286 -41.18 1.50 8.80
N ARG A 287 -41.09 0.35 9.49
CA ARG A 287 -39.83 -0.37 9.69
C ARG A 287 -39.17 -0.71 8.36
N LEU A 288 -39.89 -1.34 7.43
CA LEU A 288 -39.38 -1.72 6.11
C LEU A 288 -39.04 -0.51 5.22
N THR A 289 -39.80 0.58 5.33
CA THR A 289 -39.53 1.83 4.60
C THR A 289 -38.25 2.48 5.10
N LEU A 290 -38.05 2.56 6.43
CA LEU A 290 -36.81 3.05 7.03
C LEU A 290 -35.62 2.15 6.69
N GLU A 291 -35.79 0.83 6.70
CA GLU A 291 -34.76 -0.13 6.31
C GLU A 291 -34.32 0.09 4.85
N LYS A 292 -35.28 0.34 3.95
CA LYS A 292 -35.00 0.70 2.55
C LYS A 292 -34.28 2.06 2.45
N GLU A 293 -34.74 3.09 3.15
CA GLU A 293 -34.10 4.41 3.13
C GLU A 293 -32.67 4.36 3.68
N PHE A 294 -32.44 3.54 4.71
CA PHE A 294 -31.11 3.32 5.26
C PHE A 294 -30.21 2.59 4.25
N ALA A 295 -30.72 1.57 3.56
CA ALA A 295 -30.00 0.88 2.50
C ALA A 295 -29.65 1.80 1.32
N ASP A 296 -30.57 2.67 0.88
CA ASP A 296 -30.30 3.69 -0.14
C ASP A 296 -29.13 4.60 0.27
N LYS A 297 -29.13 5.08 1.53
CA LYS A 297 -28.09 5.98 2.05
C LYS A 297 -26.73 5.28 2.14
N ILE A 298 -26.71 4.01 2.54
CA ILE A 298 -25.47 3.21 2.54
C ILE A 298 -24.96 3.03 1.11
N LEU A 299 -25.83 2.68 0.16
CA LEU A 299 -25.45 2.53 -1.24
C LEU A 299 -24.88 3.84 -1.82
N ALA A 300 -25.54 4.97 -1.58
CA ALA A 300 -25.05 6.28 -1.99
C ALA A 300 -23.66 6.60 -1.39
N SER A 301 -23.46 6.30 -0.10
CA SER A 301 -22.18 6.46 0.59
C SER A 301 -21.08 5.55 0.02
N ALA A 302 -21.42 4.29 -0.29
CA ALA A 302 -20.49 3.34 -0.89
C ALA A 302 -20.07 3.77 -2.30
N ILE A 303 -21.01 4.27 -3.12
CA ILE A 303 -20.70 4.82 -4.46
C ILE A 303 -19.78 6.04 -4.34
N SER A 304 -20.05 6.95 -3.38
CA SER A 304 -19.16 8.09 -3.13
C SER A 304 -17.76 7.64 -2.70
N SER A 305 -17.67 6.60 -1.87
CA SER A 305 -16.39 6.02 -1.43
C SER A 305 -15.63 5.38 -2.60
N LEU A 306 -16.32 4.71 -3.53
CA LEU A 306 -15.71 4.16 -4.75
C LEU A 306 -15.14 5.27 -5.65
N GLU A 307 -15.86 6.37 -5.83
CA GLU A 307 -15.36 7.49 -6.63
C GLU A 307 -14.17 8.19 -5.97
N GLN A 308 -14.19 8.31 -4.64
CA GLN A 308 -13.05 8.77 -3.87
C GLN A 308 -11.85 7.81 -4.01
N ALA A 309 -12.07 6.51 -3.93
CA ALA A 309 -11.04 5.49 -4.11
C ALA A 309 -10.39 5.56 -5.50
N ARG A 310 -11.18 5.79 -6.56
CA ARG A 310 -10.67 6.02 -7.93
C ARG A 310 -9.79 7.27 -7.99
N THR A 311 -10.29 8.40 -7.49
CA THR A 311 -9.55 9.66 -7.44
C THR A 311 -8.25 9.52 -6.65
N GLU A 312 -8.29 8.81 -5.52
CA GLU A 312 -7.13 8.58 -4.67
C GLU A 312 -6.10 7.65 -5.33
N ALA A 313 -6.55 6.61 -6.03
CA ALA A 313 -5.68 5.70 -6.77
C ALA A 313 -4.96 6.39 -7.95
N GLU A 314 -5.61 7.35 -8.61
CA GLU A 314 -4.97 8.20 -9.62
C GLU A 314 -3.97 9.18 -8.98
N ARG A 315 -4.33 9.75 -7.83
CA ARG A 315 -3.48 10.73 -7.15
C ARG A 315 -2.25 10.13 -6.47
N LYS A 316 -2.27 8.88 -6.01
CA LYS A 316 -1.19 8.27 -5.19
C LYS A 316 -0.23 7.37 -5.99
N GLN A 317 0.10 7.76 -7.20
CA GLN A 317 1.03 7.00 -8.04
C GLN A 317 2.48 7.39 -7.75
N LEU A 318 3.30 6.42 -7.36
CA LEU A 318 4.75 6.58 -7.33
C LEU A 318 5.28 6.70 -8.75
N TYR A 319 6.22 7.60 -9.01
CA TYR A 319 6.91 7.60 -10.29
C TYR A 319 8.42 7.64 -10.08
N LEU A 320 9.10 6.86 -10.91
CA LEU A 320 10.54 6.87 -11.01
C LEU A 320 10.93 7.85 -12.11
N GLU A 321 11.64 8.91 -11.75
CA GLU A 321 12.15 9.89 -12.69
C GLU A 321 13.67 9.72 -12.82
N ARG A 322 14.12 9.53 -14.05
CA ARG A 322 15.55 9.34 -14.36
C ARG A 322 16.23 10.70 -14.37
N ILE A 323 17.10 10.96 -13.39
CA ILE A 323 17.91 12.19 -13.33
C ILE A 323 19.07 12.10 -14.33
N ALA A 324 19.73 10.94 -14.36
CA ALA A 324 20.84 10.65 -15.25
C ALA A 324 20.69 9.23 -15.80
N ALA A 325 20.74 9.12 -17.13
CA ALA A 325 20.76 7.83 -17.81
C ALA A 325 22.08 7.09 -17.56
N PRO A 326 22.11 5.76 -17.70
CA PRO A 326 23.32 4.96 -17.55
C PRO A 326 24.47 5.48 -18.44
N SER A 327 25.61 5.79 -17.82
CA SER A 327 26.80 6.26 -18.51
C SER A 327 27.58 5.11 -19.15
N LEU A 328 27.92 5.20 -20.44
CA LEU A 328 28.87 4.27 -21.06
C LEU A 328 30.29 4.67 -20.61
N PRO A 329 31.02 3.82 -19.86
CA PRO A 329 32.34 4.20 -19.34
C PRO A 329 33.37 4.27 -20.47
N ASP A 330 34.14 5.36 -20.50
CA ASP A 330 35.23 5.60 -21.44
C ASP A 330 36.60 5.21 -20.87
N TYR A 331 36.73 5.23 -19.54
CA TYR A 331 37.96 4.88 -18.81
C TYR A 331 37.70 3.94 -17.64
N ALA A 332 38.67 3.06 -17.35
CA ALA A 332 38.61 2.11 -16.23
C ALA A 332 38.79 2.83 -14.89
N MET A 333 37.77 2.79 -14.03
CA MET A 333 37.80 3.47 -12.73
C MET A 333 38.65 2.74 -11.69
N SER A 334 38.80 1.42 -11.87
CA SER A 334 39.53 0.52 -10.99
C SER A 334 40.36 -0.51 -11.79
N PRO A 335 41.47 -1.00 -11.24
CA PRO A 335 42.15 -0.51 -10.03
C PRO A 335 42.91 0.79 -10.31
N ARG A 336 43.04 1.66 -9.30
CA ARG A 336 43.89 2.87 -9.39
C ARG A 336 45.37 2.47 -9.30
N ARG A 337 45.90 1.89 -10.38
CA ARG A 337 47.21 1.19 -10.47
C ARG A 337 48.34 1.98 -9.78
N GLY A 338 48.56 3.23 -10.17
CA GLY A 338 49.62 4.07 -9.58
C GLY A 338 49.43 4.34 -8.08
N ARG A 339 48.20 4.60 -7.64
CA ARG A 339 47.89 4.83 -6.23
C ARG A 339 48.12 3.58 -5.40
N ASN A 340 47.72 2.41 -5.90
CA ASN A 340 47.86 1.14 -5.19
C ASN A 340 49.34 0.74 -5.07
N ILE A 341 50.14 0.91 -6.12
CA ILE A 341 51.59 0.66 -6.09
C ILE A 341 52.28 1.58 -5.07
N LEU A 342 51.96 2.88 -5.10
CA LEU A 342 52.51 3.84 -4.14
C LEU A 342 52.09 3.52 -2.69
N ALA A 343 50.84 3.11 -2.48
CA ALA A 343 50.36 2.68 -1.17
C ALA A 343 51.10 1.44 -0.67
N THR A 344 51.33 0.43 -1.53
CA THR A 344 52.13 -0.76 -1.16
C THR A 344 53.55 -0.36 -0.76
N PHE A 345 54.17 0.56 -1.50
CA PHE A 345 55.51 1.06 -1.19
C PHE A 345 55.56 1.78 0.16
N LEU A 346 54.65 2.71 0.42
CA LEU A 346 54.59 3.46 1.69
C LEU A 346 54.30 2.56 2.89
N LEU A 347 53.35 1.62 2.76
CA LEU A 347 53.06 0.64 3.81
C LEU A 347 54.27 -0.27 4.06
N GLY A 348 54.96 -0.69 2.99
CA GLY A 348 56.21 -1.43 3.10
C GLY A 348 57.27 -0.67 3.90
N LEU A 349 57.42 0.63 3.67
CA LEU A 349 58.36 1.48 4.43
C LEU A 349 57.98 1.59 5.91
N VAL A 350 56.71 1.77 6.23
CA VAL A 350 56.22 1.82 7.61
C VAL A 350 56.49 0.47 8.30
N PHE A 351 56.14 -0.64 7.65
CA PHE A 351 56.33 -1.97 8.20
C PHE A 351 57.81 -2.29 8.43
N TRP A 352 58.67 -1.88 7.48
CA TRP A 352 60.12 -1.96 7.64
C TRP A 352 60.62 -1.17 8.84
N GLY A 353 60.13 0.06 9.04
CA GLY A 353 60.50 0.91 10.18
C GLY A 353 60.13 0.26 11.51
N VAL A 354 58.90 -0.25 11.64
CA VAL A 354 58.43 -0.95 12.85
C VAL A 354 59.28 -2.19 13.14
N LEU A 355 59.50 -3.06 12.14
CA LEU A 355 60.32 -4.26 12.31
C LEU A 355 61.75 -3.94 12.70
N THR A 356 62.32 -2.87 12.15
CA THR A 356 63.69 -2.44 12.47
C THR A 356 63.79 -2.01 13.93
N ILE A 357 62.80 -1.27 14.45
CA ILE A 357 62.75 -0.85 15.86
C ILE A 357 62.56 -2.07 16.77
N VAL A 358 61.63 -2.97 16.45
CA VAL A 358 61.35 -4.16 17.27
C VAL A 358 62.56 -5.10 17.32
N ILE A 359 63.18 -5.42 16.18
CA ILE A 359 64.36 -6.28 16.14
C ILE A 359 65.55 -5.61 16.84
N GLY A 360 65.68 -4.28 16.70
CA GLY A 360 66.67 -3.49 17.42
C GLY A 360 66.50 -3.61 18.94
N GLY A 361 65.30 -3.37 19.44
CA GLY A 361 64.98 -3.44 20.88
C GLY A 361 65.13 -4.84 21.46
N VAL A 362 64.69 -5.89 20.75
CA VAL A 362 64.88 -7.28 21.18
C VAL A 362 66.36 -7.64 21.28
N LYS A 363 67.18 -7.16 20.33
CA LYS A 363 68.61 -7.43 20.35
C LYS A 363 69.31 -6.71 21.50
N GLU A 364 68.90 -5.48 21.81
CA GLU A 364 69.46 -4.70 22.92
C GLU A 364 69.10 -5.28 24.30
N HIS A 365 67.93 -5.92 24.43
CA HIS A 365 67.55 -6.67 25.63
C HIS A 365 68.27 -8.02 25.78
N TYR A 366 68.77 -8.61 24.69
CA TYR A 366 69.47 -9.89 24.70
C TYR A 366 71.00 -9.73 24.85
N ASP A 367 71.54 -8.57 24.48
CA ASP A 367 72.96 -8.20 24.61
C ASP A 367 73.29 -7.51 25.97
N ARG A 368 72.31 -7.40 26.89
CA ARG A 368 72.48 -7.03 28.31
C ARG A 368 72.32 -8.27 29.18
#